data_AF-X0XYV1-F1
#
_entry.id   AF-X0XYV1-F1
#
_cell.length_a   1.000
_cell.length_b   1.000
_cell.length_c   1.000
_cell.angle_alpha   90.00
_cell.angle_beta   90.00
_cell.angle_gamma   90.00
#
_symmetry.space_group_name_H-M   'P 1'
#
loop_
_entity.id
_entity.type
_entity.pdbx_description
1 polymer ?
#
loop_
_entity_poly.entity_id
_entity_poly.type
_entity_poly.pdbx_seq_one_letter_code
_entity_poly.pdbx_strand_id
1 'polypeptide(L)'
;PCPDLRHMKWEGLTAGHIINAAHGPATDLQPMRWASPQFIQESAQHWKSLGFVKGVEFWGISFWRWPYTFDKVVDSAGPRRLLYLDRDAPYYAAVGRYLWRSDRAQKAEQAFWTSYYTHRFGSRAIGELMARWYVVTGPISPGVQNVNATKVANFWASMLLMNQNLDQILGYNKSLDETPYTLHREAGRAGQRYYPRPFDAYFFERYREKYGVPVPGKTIAMFKEFGP
;
A
#
# COMPACT_ATOMS: atom_id res chain seq x y z
N PRO A 1 -3.48 4.27 -2.06
CA PRO A 1 -3.08 3.39 -3.18
C PRO A 1 -3.66 3.98 -4.48
N CYS A 2 -2.95 3.90 -5.60
CA CYS A 2 -3.51 4.32 -6.89
C CYS A 2 -4.53 3.27 -7.37
N PRO A 3 -5.77 3.65 -7.74
CA PRO A 3 -6.71 2.70 -8.30
C PRO A 3 -6.19 2.14 -9.62
N ASP A 4 -6.50 0.88 -9.86
CA ASP A 4 -6.32 0.21 -11.15
C ASP A 4 -6.88 1.02 -12.33
N LEU A 5 -6.19 1.05 -13.48
CA LEU A 5 -6.65 1.75 -14.69
C LEU A 5 -8.02 1.28 -15.19
N ARG A 6 -8.42 0.05 -14.88
CA ARG A 6 -9.76 -0.48 -15.16
C ARG A 6 -10.86 0.32 -14.47
N HIS A 7 -10.56 1.09 -13.41
CA HIS A 7 -11.53 1.99 -12.82
C HIS A 7 -12.01 3.09 -13.77
N MET A 8 -11.18 3.47 -14.76
CA MET A 8 -11.57 4.47 -15.78
C MET A 8 -12.75 4.00 -16.65
N LYS A 9 -12.97 2.68 -16.76
CA LYS A 9 -14.10 2.12 -17.51
C LYS A 9 -15.46 2.47 -16.90
N TRP A 10 -15.49 2.88 -15.63
CA TRP A 10 -16.72 3.27 -14.93
C TRP A 10 -17.05 4.75 -15.07
N GLU A 11 -16.15 5.56 -15.64
CA GLU A 11 -16.39 6.97 -15.86
C GLU A 11 -17.60 7.18 -16.79
N GLY A 12 -18.54 8.02 -16.37
CA GLY A 12 -19.76 8.32 -17.14
C GLY A 12 -20.84 7.24 -17.15
N LEU A 13 -20.58 6.04 -16.61
CA LEU A 13 -21.59 4.96 -16.56
C LEU A 13 -22.59 5.11 -15.41
N THR A 14 -22.19 5.82 -14.34
CA THR A 14 -23.02 6.03 -13.14
C THR A 14 -22.82 7.45 -12.61
N ALA A 15 -23.65 7.88 -11.66
CA ALA A 15 -23.54 9.19 -11.00
C ALA A 15 -22.25 9.35 -10.16
N GLY A 16 -21.52 8.26 -9.92
CA GLY A 16 -20.29 8.25 -9.16
C GLY A 16 -19.77 6.84 -8.92
N HIS A 17 -18.46 6.73 -8.78
CA HIS A 17 -17.79 5.45 -8.58
C HIS A 17 -17.28 5.31 -7.14
N ILE A 18 -17.54 4.16 -6.51
CA ILE A 18 -16.98 3.80 -5.21
C ILE A 18 -15.80 2.87 -5.46
N ILE A 19 -14.60 3.25 -5.01
CA ILE A 19 -13.45 2.37 -5.03
C ILE A 19 -13.35 1.58 -3.73
N ASN A 20 -13.00 0.31 -3.82
CA ASN A 20 -12.56 -0.45 -2.65
C ASN A 20 -11.03 -0.30 -2.53
N ALA A 21 -10.60 0.66 -1.71
CA ALA A 21 -9.19 1.07 -1.63
C ALA A 21 -8.33 0.12 -0.78
N ALA A 22 -8.97 -0.75 -0.01
CA ALA A 22 -8.34 -1.82 0.76
C ALA A 22 -9.15 -3.09 0.55
N HIS A 23 -9.24 -3.57 -0.69
CA HIS A 23 -10.06 -4.73 -1.01
C HIS A 23 -9.46 -5.99 -0.38
N GLY A 24 -10.14 -6.49 0.66
CA GLY A 24 -9.63 -7.54 1.54
C GLY A 24 -8.84 -6.96 2.71
N PRO A 25 -8.44 -7.78 3.69
CA PRO A 25 -7.52 -7.30 4.72
C PRO A 25 -6.28 -6.76 4.02
N ALA A 26 -5.76 -5.62 4.48
CA ALA A 26 -4.48 -5.10 4.03
C ALA A 26 -3.36 -6.04 4.54
N THR A 27 -3.25 -7.22 3.92
CA THR A 27 -2.37 -8.32 4.34
C THR A 27 -0.91 -7.91 4.25
N ASP A 28 -0.59 -7.00 3.34
CA ASP A 28 0.68 -6.29 3.25
C ASP A 28 0.99 -5.49 4.52
N LEU A 29 -0.02 -4.90 5.16
CA LEU A 29 0.13 -4.17 6.42
C LEU A 29 0.08 -5.11 7.64
N GLN A 30 -0.55 -6.27 7.53
CA GLN A 30 -0.64 -7.24 8.62
C GLN A 30 0.72 -7.88 8.95
N PRO A 31 1.00 -8.16 10.24
CA PRO A 31 0.20 -7.82 11.43
C PRO A 31 0.60 -6.46 12.05
N MET A 32 1.45 -5.68 11.40
CA MET A 32 2.09 -4.49 11.97
C MET A 32 1.11 -3.32 12.11
N ARG A 33 1.44 -2.37 13.00
CA ARG A 33 0.69 -1.11 13.13
C ARG A 33 0.98 -0.24 11.92
N TRP A 34 -0.06 0.25 11.26
CA TRP A 34 0.03 1.14 10.11
C TRP A 34 -1.10 2.16 10.15
N ALA A 35 -0.76 3.44 10.01
CA ALA A 35 -1.74 4.54 10.05
C ALA A 35 -1.12 5.82 9.48
N SER A 36 -0.40 5.71 8.36
CA SER A 36 0.36 6.83 7.81
C SER A 36 -0.57 7.93 7.31
N PRO A 37 -0.63 9.10 7.97
CA PRO A 37 -1.61 10.11 7.60
C PRO A 37 -1.30 10.71 6.23
N GLN A 38 -0.02 10.95 5.95
CA GLN A 38 0.44 11.46 4.66
C GLN A 38 0.07 10.52 3.51
N PHE A 39 0.35 9.21 3.66
CA PHE A 39 0.04 8.23 2.62
C PHE A 39 -1.47 8.15 2.33
N ILE A 40 -2.30 8.16 3.38
CA ILE A 40 -3.77 8.13 3.24
C ILE A 40 -4.26 9.44 2.61
N GLN A 41 -3.71 10.58 3.00
CA GLN A 41 -4.06 11.88 2.44
C GLN A 41 -3.75 11.95 0.94
N GLU A 42 -2.53 11.61 0.55
CA GLU A 42 -2.09 11.59 -0.86
C GLU A 42 -2.96 10.64 -1.70
N SER A 43 -3.31 9.49 -1.14
CA SER A 43 -4.23 8.54 -1.77
C SER A 43 -5.60 9.17 -2.00
N ALA A 44 -6.18 9.80 -0.98
CA ALA A 44 -7.49 10.45 -1.08
C ALA A 44 -7.50 11.65 -2.03
N GLN A 45 -6.41 12.41 -2.09
CA GLN A 45 -6.23 13.49 -3.07
C GLN A 45 -6.20 12.94 -4.49
N HIS A 46 -5.45 11.86 -4.71
CA HIS A 46 -5.40 11.21 -6.01
C HIS A 46 -6.77 10.68 -6.43
N TRP A 47 -7.52 10.02 -5.54
CA TRP A 47 -8.87 9.55 -5.85
C TRP A 47 -9.83 10.68 -6.20
N LYS A 48 -9.79 11.78 -5.44
CA LYS A 48 -10.57 12.99 -5.73
C LYS A 48 -10.19 13.58 -7.10
N SER A 49 -8.91 13.52 -7.49
CA SER A 49 -8.40 14.05 -8.76
C SER A 49 -8.96 13.33 -9.99
N LEU A 50 -9.44 12.08 -9.84
CA LEU A 50 -10.06 11.33 -10.92
C LEU A 50 -11.44 11.89 -11.31
N GLY A 51 -12.05 12.74 -10.48
CA GLY A 51 -13.32 13.43 -10.80
C GLY A 51 -14.58 12.55 -10.67
N PHE A 52 -14.53 11.29 -11.13
CA PHE A 52 -15.66 10.35 -11.11
C PHE A 52 -15.73 9.49 -9.84
N VAL A 53 -14.67 9.43 -9.02
CA VAL A 53 -14.70 8.72 -7.73
C VAL A 53 -15.44 9.56 -6.68
N LYS A 54 -16.53 9.02 -6.16
CA LYS A 54 -17.42 9.69 -5.17
C LYS A 54 -17.44 9.02 -3.80
N GLY A 55 -16.87 7.83 -3.67
CA GLY A 55 -16.79 7.14 -2.40
C GLY A 55 -15.63 6.16 -2.33
N VAL A 56 -15.28 5.78 -1.11
CA VAL A 56 -14.23 4.81 -0.85
C VAL A 56 -14.67 3.86 0.25
N GLU A 57 -14.54 2.57 0.00
CA GLU A 57 -14.68 1.52 1.00
C GLU A 57 -13.28 1.17 1.56
N PHE A 58 -13.19 1.02 2.88
CA PHE A 58 -11.96 0.64 3.58
C PHE A 58 -12.19 -0.50 4.56
N TRP A 59 -11.21 -1.39 4.62
CA TRP A 59 -11.20 -2.54 5.51
C TRP A 59 -10.31 -2.29 6.72
N GLY A 60 -10.70 -2.84 7.87
CA GLY A 60 -9.86 -2.81 9.06
C GLY A 60 -8.63 -3.68 8.89
N ILE A 61 -7.49 -3.24 9.44
CA ILE A 61 -6.20 -3.96 9.29
C ILE A 61 -6.31 -5.39 9.83
N SER A 62 -6.97 -5.61 10.97
CA SER A 62 -7.12 -6.93 11.58
C SER A 62 -8.43 -7.65 11.24
N PHE A 63 -8.97 -7.45 10.03
CA PHE A 63 -10.32 -7.92 9.64
C PHE A 63 -10.63 -9.37 10.03
N TRP A 64 -9.80 -10.35 9.63
CA TRP A 64 -10.05 -11.77 9.89
C TRP A 64 -9.96 -12.18 11.37
N ARG A 65 -9.50 -11.28 12.23
CA ARG A 65 -9.32 -11.53 13.68
C ARG A 65 -10.29 -10.71 14.53
N TRP A 66 -11.27 -10.07 13.90
CA TRP A 66 -12.31 -9.30 14.57
C TRP A 66 -12.88 -10.04 15.81
N PRO A 67 -13.08 -9.36 16.95
CA PRO A 67 -12.83 -7.92 17.22
C PRO A 67 -11.40 -7.62 17.71
N TYR A 68 -10.48 -8.58 17.60
CA TYR A 68 -9.15 -8.51 18.19
C TYR A 68 -8.05 -8.30 17.15
N THR A 69 -6.86 -8.01 17.63
CA THR A 69 -5.65 -7.87 16.80
C THR A 69 -4.81 -9.15 16.83
N PHE A 70 -3.77 -9.18 16.00
CA PHE A 70 -2.78 -10.26 15.99
C PHE A 70 -1.73 -10.17 17.11
N ASP A 71 -1.76 -9.10 17.92
CA ASP A 71 -0.81 -8.89 19.01
C ASP A 71 -0.94 -10.00 20.07
N LYS A 72 0.22 -10.43 20.59
CA LYS A 72 0.32 -11.29 21.77
C LYS A 72 0.77 -10.40 22.92
N VAL A 73 -0.12 -10.14 23.87
CA VAL A 73 0.18 -9.34 25.06
C VAL A 73 0.04 -10.24 26.27
N VAL A 74 0.99 -10.15 27.20
CA VAL A 74 0.92 -10.76 28.52
C VAL A 74 1.10 -9.64 29.52
N ASP A 75 0.17 -9.50 30.45
CA ASP A 75 0.27 -8.60 31.59
C ASP A 75 0.28 -9.39 32.90
N SER A 76 0.23 -8.69 34.03
CA SER A 76 0.25 -9.30 35.36
C SER A 76 -0.93 -10.25 35.62
N ALA A 77 -2.00 -10.19 34.83
CA ALA A 77 -3.16 -11.08 34.92
C ALA A 77 -3.13 -12.23 33.89
N GLY A 78 -2.10 -12.30 33.03
CA GLY A 78 -1.93 -13.34 32.02
C GLY A 78 -2.10 -12.84 30.57
N PRO A 79 -2.41 -13.74 29.62
CA PRO A 79 -2.57 -13.37 28.22
C PRO A 79 -3.76 -12.43 28.01
N ARG A 80 -3.52 -11.29 27.36
CA ARG A 80 -4.54 -10.30 26.98
C ARG A 80 -4.57 -10.10 25.48
N ARG A 81 -5.77 -9.88 24.93
CA ARG A 81 -5.97 -9.50 23.53
C ARG A 81 -6.24 -8.00 23.43
N LEU A 82 -5.71 -7.36 22.39
CA LEU A 82 -6.03 -5.97 22.08
C LEU A 82 -7.26 -5.93 21.17
N LEU A 83 -8.16 -4.99 21.44
CA LEU A 83 -9.26 -4.66 20.53
C LEU A 83 -8.70 -3.93 19.31
N TYR A 84 -9.20 -4.30 18.13
CA TYR A 84 -8.71 -3.71 16.89
C TYR A 84 -9.09 -2.22 16.76
N LEU A 85 -10.26 -1.81 17.28
CA LEU A 85 -10.66 -0.39 17.35
C LEU A 85 -9.67 0.43 18.16
N ASP A 86 -9.21 -0.09 19.30
CA ASP A 86 -8.30 0.66 20.18
C ASP A 86 -6.89 0.72 19.61
N ARG A 87 -6.39 -0.41 19.12
CA ARG A 87 -5.04 -0.51 18.57
C ARG A 87 -4.89 0.29 17.27
N ASP A 88 -5.85 0.13 16.36
CA ASP A 88 -5.84 0.74 15.03
C ASP A 88 -6.66 2.04 14.96
N ALA A 89 -7.05 2.63 16.11
CA ALA A 89 -7.73 3.93 16.18
C ALA A 89 -7.11 5.02 15.29
N PRO A 90 -5.77 5.16 15.20
CA PRO A 90 -5.19 6.19 14.34
C PRO A 90 -5.44 5.93 12.84
N TYR A 91 -5.56 4.67 12.42
CA TYR A 91 -5.88 4.31 11.04
C TYR A 91 -7.30 4.77 10.67
N TYR A 92 -8.30 4.44 11.50
CA TYR A 92 -9.69 4.88 11.26
C TYR A 92 -9.82 6.39 11.32
N ALA A 93 -9.14 7.04 12.26
CA ALA A 93 -9.12 8.49 12.37
C ALA A 93 -8.55 9.15 11.10
N ALA A 94 -7.46 8.60 10.55
CA ALA A 94 -6.83 9.12 9.35
C ALA A 94 -7.72 8.91 8.12
N VAL A 95 -8.25 7.69 7.92
CA VAL A 95 -9.19 7.38 6.84
C VAL A 95 -10.39 8.32 6.88
N GLY A 96 -11.08 8.42 8.02
CA GLY A 96 -12.24 9.31 8.16
C GLY A 96 -11.90 10.78 7.90
N ARG A 97 -10.77 11.26 8.42
CA ARG A 97 -10.33 12.65 8.24
C ARG A 97 -10.11 13.03 6.78
N TYR A 98 -9.47 12.16 6.00
CA TYR A 98 -9.08 12.43 4.61
C TYR A 98 -10.14 12.08 3.59
N LEU A 99 -11.00 11.10 3.89
CA LEU A 99 -12.21 10.87 3.10
C LEU A 99 -13.22 12.00 3.27
N TRP A 100 -13.27 12.62 4.46
CA TRP A 100 -14.06 13.84 4.65
C TRP A 100 -13.47 15.04 3.90
N ARG A 101 -12.15 15.28 4.03
CA ARG A 101 -11.45 16.36 3.32
C ARG A 101 -9.98 16.03 3.13
N SER A 102 -9.57 15.82 1.88
CA SER A 102 -8.20 15.43 1.50
C SER A 102 -7.25 16.61 1.27
N ASP A 103 -7.79 17.78 0.93
CA ASP A 103 -7.06 19.05 0.75
C ASP A 103 -6.83 19.75 2.09
N ARG A 104 -5.81 19.30 2.83
CA ARG A 104 -5.37 19.88 4.09
C ARG A 104 -3.89 20.22 4.02
N ALA A 105 -3.50 21.39 4.51
CA ALA A 105 -2.11 21.83 4.47
C ALA A 105 -1.23 20.92 5.35
N GLN A 106 -0.09 20.47 4.82
CA GLN A 106 0.79 19.49 5.49
C GLN A 106 1.25 19.96 6.87
N LYS A 107 1.59 21.25 7.04
CA LYS A 107 1.98 21.82 8.34
C LYS A 107 0.85 21.72 9.38
N ALA A 108 -0.39 21.98 8.98
CA ALA A 108 -1.55 21.86 9.85
C ALA A 108 -1.83 20.40 10.21
N GLU A 109 -1.63 19.47 9.28
CA GLU A 109 -1.77 18.04 9.52
C GLU A 109 -0.70 17.53 10.49
N GLN A 110 0.55 17.96 10.33
CA GLN A 110 1.62 17.62 11.28
C GLN A 110 1.28 18.06 12.70
N ALA A 111 0.82 19.31 12.87
CA ALA A 111 0.40 19.82 14.17
C ALA A 111 -0.79 19.03 14.75
N PHE A 112 -1.78 18.71 13.91
CA PHE A 112 -2.95 17.91 14.31
C PHE A 112 -2.54 16.52 14.80
N TRP A 113 -1.71 15.79 14.06
CA TRP A 113 -1.30 14.43 14.45
C TRP A 113 -0.37 14.42 15.66
N THR A 114 0.52 15.40 15.79
CA THR A 114 1.29 15.58 17.03
C THR A 114 0.35 15.78 18.22
N SER A 115 -0.67 16.62 18.10
CA SER A 115 -1.65 16.84 19.17
C SER A 115 -2.46 15.57 19.48
N TYR A 116 -2.93 14.86 18.45
CA TYR A 116 -3.65 13.58 18.60
C TYR A 116 -2.85 12.56 19.42
N TYR A 117 -1.57 12.35 19.07
CA TYR A 117 -0.72 11.41 19.79
C TYR A 117 -0.26 11.94 21.16
N THR A 118 -0.10 13.26 21.31
CA THR A 118 0.16 13.88 22.62
C THR A 118 -0.98 13.59 23.59
N HIS A 119 -2.23 13.76 23.16
CA HIS A 119 -3.39 13.44 23.98
C HIS A 119 -3.46 11.95 24.30
N ARG A 120 -3.19 11.09 23.30
CA ARG A 120 -3.23 9.64 23.47
C ARG A 120 -2.19 9.09 24.44
N PHE A 121 -0.99 9.68 24.48
CA PHE A 121 0.14 9.17 25.27
C PHE A 121 0.56 10.08 26.43
N GLY A 122 -0.11 11.21 26.64
CA GLY A 122 0.18 12.15 27.73
C GLY A 122 1.53 12.87 27.63
N SER A 123 2.20 12.83 26.47
CA SER A 123 3.53 13.42 26.29
C SER A 123 3.68 14.02 24.90
N ARG A 124 4.06 15.31 24.85
CA ARG A 124 4.32 16.02 23.59
C ARG A 124 5.48 15.41 22.81
N ALA A 125 6.56 15.06 23.50
CA ALA A 125 7.71 14.42 22.88
C ALA A 125 7.32 13.09 22.21
N ILE A 126 6.49 12.28 22.89
CA ILE A 126 5.95 11.04 22.29
C ILE A 126 5.01 11.39 21.12
N GLY A 127 4.19 12.42 21.25
CA GLY A 127 3.29 12.87 20.19
C GLY A 127 4.01 13.19 18.88
N GLU A 128 5.10 13.96 18.97
CA GLU A 128 5.94 14.33 17.83
C GLU A 128 6.63 13.09 17.21
N LEU A 129 7.19 12.21 18.05
CA LEU A 129 7.84 10.98 17.59
C LEU A 129 6.86 10.01 16.91
N MET A 130 5.68 9.82 17.48
CA MET A 130 4.66 8.91 16.94
C MET A 130 4.07 9.42 15.62
N ALA A 131 3.78 10.72 15.53
CA ALA A 131 3.34 11.34 14.28
C ALA A 131 4.38 11.14 13.18
N ARG A 132 5.66 11.38 13.48
CA ARG A 132 6.77 11.17 12.55
C ARG A 132 6.94 9.69 12.18
N TRP A 133 6.84 8.79 13.14
CA TRP A 133 7.04 7.36 12.93
C TRP A 133 6.09 6.81 11.87
N TYR A 134 4.79 7.09 11.99
CA TYR A 134 3.79 6.63 11.01
C TYR A 134 3.98 7.23 9.61
N VAL A 135 4.51 8.45 9.51
CA VAL A 135 4.85 9.05 8.21
C VAL A 135 6.05 8.33 7.59
N VAL A 136 7.11 8.10 8.36
CA VAL A 136 8.35 7.48 7.87
C VAL A 136 8.16 6.00 7.52
N THR A 137 7.43 5.24 8.35
CA THR A 137 7.25 3.80 8.14
C THR A 137 6.13 3.47 7.17
N GLY A 138 5.18 4.40 6.97
CA GLY A 138 4.01 4.22 6.12
C GLY A 138 4.32 3.64 4.73
N PRO A 139 5.24 4.24 3.97
CA PRO A 139 5.56 3.78 2.62
C PRO A 139 6.33 2.45 2.54
N ILE A 140 6.90 1.95 3.65
CA ILE A 140 7.79 0.77 3.63
C ILE A 140 7.03 -0.45 3.15
N SER A 141 5.91 -0.79 3.82
CA SER A 141 5.13 -1.98 3.47
C SER A 141 4.60 -1.94 2.03
N PRO A 142 3.85 -0.91 1.61
CA PRO A 142 3.37 -0.81 0.23
C PRO A 142 4.52 -0.77 -0.79
N GLY A 143 5.64 -0.14 -0.44
CA GLY A 143 6.82 -0.08 -1.29
C GLY A 143 7.49 -1.43 -1.50
N VAL A 144 7.67 -2.21 -0.42
CA VAL A 144 8.21 -3.56 -0.47
C VAL A 144 7.30 -4.47 -1.30
N GLN A 145 6.00 -4.43 -1.04
CA GLN A 145 5.02 -5.18 -1.82
C GLN A 145 5.12 -4.81 -3.32
N ASN A 146 5.23 -3.53 -3.65
CA ASN A 146 5.34 -3.11 -5.05
C ASN A 146 6.62 -3.59 -5.75
N VAL A 147 7.68 -3.98 -5.05
CA VAL A 147 8.91 -4.47 -5.71
C VAL A 147 8.99 -5.99 -5.79
N ASN A 148 8.32 -6.70 -4.88
CA ASN A 148 8.50 -8.14 -4.74
C ASN A 148 7.22 -8.95 -4.79
N ALA A 149 6.04 -8.34 -4.94
CA ALA A 149 4.77 -9.03 -5.07
C ALA A 149 4.83 -10.17 -6.09
N THR A 150 4.64 -11.41 -5.66
CA THR A 150 4.52 -12.60 -6.53
C THR A 150 3.11 -13.19 -6.53
N LYS A 151 2.24 -12.64 -5.69
CA LYS A 151 0.82 -13.01 -5.53
C LYS A 151 0.05 -11.73 -5.27
N VAL A 152 -1.27 -11.74 -5.49
CA VAL A 152 -2.15 -10.59 -5.25
C VAL A 152 -3.33 -10.91 -4.32
N ALA A 153 -4.14 -9.90 -3.99
CA ALA A 153 -5.40 -9.97 -3.21
C ALA A 153 -5.31 -10.38 -1.71
N ASN A 154 -5.66 -11.60 -1.34
CA ASN A 154 -5.58 -12.15 0.02
C ASN A 154 -4.68 -13.39 0.07
N PHE A 155 -4.01 -13.69 -1.04
CA PHE A 155 -3.06 -14.80 -1.19
C PHE A 155 -1.62 -14.37 -0.85
N TRP A 156 -1.45 -13.19 -0.27
CA TRP A 156 -0.17 -12.52 -0.09
C TRP A 156 0.75 -13.15 0.95
N ALA A 157 2.02 -12.80 0.77
CA ALA A 157 3.01 -12.72 1.82
C ALA A 157 2.67 -11.50 2.70
N SER A 158 2.56 -11.69 4.01
CA SER A 158 2.48 -10.59 4.97
C SER A 158 3.72 -9.69 4.85
N MET A 159 3.83 -8.63 5.67
CA MET A 159 5.09 -7.88 5.88
C MET A 159 6.35 -8.76 6.00
N LEU A 160 6.18 -10.03 6.35
CA LEU A 160 7.23 -11.00 6.61
C LEU A 160 7.69 -11.75 5.35
N LEU A 161 7.08 -11.51 4.18
CA LEU A 161 7.38 -12.22 2.92
C LEU A 161 7.39 -13.75 3.08
N MET A 162 6.69 -14.28 4.08
CA MET A 162 6.82 -15.67 4.54
C MET A 162 6.47 -16.70 3.46
N ASN A 163 5.82 -16.26 2.39
CA ASN A 163 5.37 -17.09 1.28
C ASN A 163 6.10 -16.78 -0.04
N GLN A 164 7.24 -16.09 0.00
CA GLN A 164 8.06 -15.78 -1.18
C GLN A 164 9.43 -16.43 -1.09
N ASN A 165 9.81 -17.14 -2.15
CA ASN A 165 11.19 -17.59 -2.34
C ASN A 165 11.86 -16.81 -3.49
N LEU A 166 13.19 -16.93 -3.56
CA LEU A 166 14.00 -16.24 -4.56
C LEU A 166 13.54 -16.58 -5.99
N ASP A 167 13.21 -17.85 -6.26
CA ASP A 167 12.75 -18.30 -7.58
C ASP A 167 11.42 -17.66 -7.98
N GLN A 168 10.49 -17.48 -7.04
CA GLN A 168 9.22 -16.80 -7.28
C GLN A 168 9.46 -15.32 -7.58
N ILE A 169 10.35 -14.65 -6.83
CA ILE A 169 10.66 -13.23 -7.06
C ILE A 169 11.31 -13.04 -8.43
N LEU A 170 12.31 -13.88 -8.77
CA LEU A 170 13.00 -13.83 -10.06
C LEU A 170 12.07 -14.24 -11.22
N GLY A 171 11.21 -15.24 -11.01
CA GLY A 171 10.31 -15.78 -12.03
C GLY A 171 9.04 -14.95 -12.27
N TYR A 172 8.69 -14.02 -11.38
CA TYR A 172 7.52 -13.14 -11.51
C TYR A 172 7.81 -11.86 -12.30
N ASN A 173 9.07 -11.56 -12.59
CA ASN A 173 9.49 -10.40 -13.38
C ASN A 173 9.45 -10.70 -14.90
N LYS A 174 8.28 -11.12 -15.40
CA LYS A 174 8.03 -11.43 -16.83
C LYS A 174 7.20 -10.35 -17.50
N SER A 175 7.48 -10.04 -18.77
CA SER A 175 6.75 -9.00 -19.51
C SER A 175 5.29 -9.41 -19.76
N LEU A 176 4.41 -8.42 -19.93
CA LEU A 176 3.01 -8.60 -20.34
C LEU A 176 2.89 -9.45 -21.61
N ASP A 177 3.85 -9.26 -22.51
CA ASP A 177 3.94 -9.88 -23.84
C ASP A 177 4.26 -11.39 -23.74
N GLU A 178 4.84 -11.81 -22.62
CA GLU A 178 5.22 -13.21 -22.34
C GLU A 178 4.06 -14.01 -21.70
N THR A 179 2.87 -13.41 -21.58
CA THR A 179 1.70 -14.05 -20.95
C THR A 179 0.41 -13.81 -21.74
N PRO A 180 -0.20 -14.84 -22.36
CA PRO A 180 -1.46 -14.67 -23.07
C PRO A 180 -2.59 -14.27 -22.10
N TYR A 181 -3.13 -13.06 -22.25
CA TYR A 181 -4.34 -12.62 -21.55
C TYR A 181 -5.56 -13.31 -22.17
N THR A 182 -6.36 -14.00 -21.36
CA THR A 182 -7.64 -14.57 -21.82
C THR A 182 -8.79 -14.06 -20.95
N LEU A 183 -9.86 -13.59 -21.60
CA LEU A 183 -11.09 -13.07 -20.97
C LEU A 183 -11.90 -14.14 -20.22
N HIS A 184 -11.54 -15.42 -20.34
CA HIS A 184 -12.34 -16.57 -19.88
C HIS A 184 -11.81 -17.24 -18.61
N ARG A 185 -10.78 -16.70 -17.97
CA ARG A 185 -10.23 -17.26 -16.73
C ARG A 185 -10.49 -16.35 -15.53
N GLU A 186 -11.10 -16.93 -14.50
CA GLU A 186 -11.39 -16.24 -13.24
C GLU A 186 -10.12 -15.67 -12.62
N ALA A 187 -10.16 -14.36 -12.41
CA ALA A 187 -9.19 -13.54 -11.71
C ALA A 187 -8.71 -14.12 -10.36
N GLY A 188 -9.51 -14.94 -9.66
CA GLY A 188 -9.20 -15.40 -8.30
C GLY A 188 -8.39 -16.69 -8.18
N ARG A 189 -8.24 -17.47 -9.26
CA ARG A 189 -7.49 -18.75 -9.27
C ARG A 189 -6.58 -18.93 -10.50
N ALA A 190 -6.76 -18.12 -11.53
CA ALA A 190 -5.77 -17.99 -12.59
C ALA A 190 -4.61 -17.14 -12.06
N GLY A 191 -3.36 -17.53 -12.34
CA GLY A 191 -2.17 -16.78 -11.96
C GLY A 191 -2.20 -15.33 -12.45
N GLN A 192 -2.87 -14.46 -11.68
CA GLN A 192 -2.94 -13.04 -11.90
C GLN A 192 -1.54 -12.47 -11.79
N ARG A 193 -1.06 -11.95 -12.92
CA ARG A 193 0.18 -11.20 -13.05
C ARG A 193 -0.22 -9.71 -13.03
N TYR A 194 0.02 -9.03 -11.90
CA TYR A 194 -0.09 -7.58 -11.56
C TYR A 194 -1.19 -7.20 -10.54
N TYR A 195 -0.93 -6.33 -9.54
CA TYR A 195 -0.15 -5.07 -9.56
C TYR A 195 1.10 -5.02 -8.68
N PRO A 196 2.29 -4.84 -9.29
CA PRO A 196 2.97 -3.54 -9.25
C PRO A 196 3.36 -2.99 -10.62
N ARG A 197 3.48 -1.66 -10.78
CA ARG A 197 4.31 -1.11 -11.86
C ARG A 197 5.79 -1.13 -11.43
N PRO A 198 6.69 -1.72 -12.22
CA PRO A 198 8.13 -1.64 -11.99
C PRO A 198 8.62 -0.23 -12.34
N PHE A 199 9.66 0.20 -11.63
CA PHE A 199 10.66 1.18 -12.03
C PHE A 199 10.42 1.85 -13.40
N ASP A 200 9.78 3.02 -13.35
CA ASP A 200 9.70 3.93 -14.48
C ASP A 200 11.06 4.61 -14.72
N ALA A 201 11.14 5.45 -15.76
CA ALA A 201 12.37 6.19 -16.10
C ALA A 201 12.98 6.92 -14.88
N TYR A 202 12.14 7.31 -13.92
CA TYR A 202 12.51 8.03 -12.71
C TYR A 202 13.27 7.17 -11.69
N PHE A 203 12.94 5.88 -11.55
CA PHE A 203 13.73 4.99 -10.70
C PHE A 203 15.16 4.80 -11.23
N PHE A 204 15.31 4.62 -12.54
CA PHE A 204 16.63 4.49 -13.17
C PHE A 204 17.43 5.79 -13.09
N GLU A 205 16.76 6.93 -13.03
CA GLU A 205 17.36 8.24 -12.78
C GLU A 205 17.95 8.32 -11.36
N ARG A 206 17.19 7.94 -10.33
CA ARG A 206 17.66 7.90 -8.94
C ARG A 206 18.75 6.86 -8.68
N TYR A 207 18.66 5.71 -9.34
CA TYR A 207 19.69 4.67 -9.21
C TYR A 207 21.01 5.12 -9.87
N ARG A 208 20.93 5.87 -10.99
CA ARG A 208 22.10 6.52 -11.61
C ARG A 208 22.77 7.54 -10.69
N GLU A 209 21.99 8.43 -10.07
CA GLU A 209 22.51 9.39 -9.08
C GLU A 209 23.13 8.67 -7.88
N LYS A 210 22.46 7.59 -7.45
CA LYS A 210 22.83 6.66 -6.39
C LYS A 210 24.24 6.07 -6.54
N TYR A 211 24.42 5.42 -7.68
CA TYR A 211 25.38 4.33 -7.82
C TYR A 211 26.18 4.37 -9.15
N GLY A 212 25.92 5.34 -10.03
CA GLY A 212 26.67 5.59 -11.26
C GLY A 212 26.54 4.50 -12.33
N VAL A 213 25.59 4.65 -13.27
CA VAL A 213 25.38 3.70 -14.39
C VAL A 213 25.25 4.50 -15.71
N PRO A 214 25.68 3.97 -16.90
CA PRO A 214 26.00 4.80 -18.07
C PRO A 214 24.83 5.61 -18.69
N VAL A 215 25.23 6.61 -19.46
CA VAL A 215 24.40 7.74 -19.94
C VAL A 215 23.34 7.32 -20.99
N PRO A 216 22.12 7.90 -20.96
CA PRO A 216 21.13 7.74 -22.03
C PRO A 216 21.68 8.11 -23.41
N GLY A 217 21.51 7.25 -24.42
CA GLY A 217 21.96 7.48 -25.80
C GLY A 217 23.03 6.52 -26.31
N LYS A 218 23.62 5.68 -25.45
CA LYS A 218 24.36 4.51 -25.93
C LYS A 218 23.37 3.42 -26.34
N THR A 219 23.29 3.13 -27.64
CA THR A 219 22.57 1.98 -28.16
C THR A 219 23.26 0.70 -27.66
N ILE A 220 22.61 -0.03 -26.78
CA ILE A 220 23.00 -1.39 -26.42
C ILE A 220 22.17 -2.31 -27.31
N ALA A 221 22.83 -3.07 -28.17
CA ALA A 221 22.15 -4.07 -28.99
C ALA A 221 21.48 -5.09 -28.05
N MET A 222 20.15 -5.09 -28.02
CA MET A 222 19.34 -5.90 -27.11
C MET A 222 19.09 -7.33 -27.60
N PHE A 223 19.86 -7.83 -28.57
CA PHE A 223 19.81 -9.22 -28.99
C PHE A 223 21.18 -9.72 -29.42
N LYS A 224 21.59 -10.87 -28.88
CA LYS A 224 22.52 -11.76 -29.56
C LYS A 224 21.73 -13.00 -29.94
N GLU A 225 21.52 -13.19 -31.25
CA GLU A 225 21.09 -14.48 -31.80
C GLU A 225 22.13 -15.53 -31.40
N PHE A 226 21.66 -16.67 -30.91
CA PHE A 226 22.50 -17.85 -30.74
C PHE A 226 22.20 -18.80 -31.89
N GLY A 227 23.20 -19.04 -32.72
CA GLY A 227 23.24 -20.21 -33.59
C GLY A 227 24.66 -20.46 -34.09
N PRO A 228 24.90 -21.63 -34.68
CA PRO A 228 24.58 -22.95 -34.11
C PRO A 228 25.38 -23.28 -32.85
#